data_AF-A0A7Y2UL62-F1
#
_entry.id   AF-A0A7Y2UL62-F1
#
_cell.length_a   1.000
_cell.length_b   1.000
_cell.length_c   1.000
_cell.angle_alpha   90.00
_cell.angle_beta   90.00
_cell.angle_gamma   90.00
#
_symmetry.space_group_name_H-M   'P 1'
#
loop_
_entity.id
_entity.type
_entity.pdbx_description
1 polymer ?
#
loop_
_entity_poly.entity_id
_entity_poly.type
_entity_poly.pdbx_seq_one_letter_code
_entity_poly.pdbx_strand_id
1 'polypeptide(L)'
;MTGLKEEMAHLELPLLIEYGVLPEEKDQALAVYEKYRHSPAAVSLLRSYYSNLPEAREEMAVDLKIIASQQGFDLVVLQSTRHDYLYLHADNQVLLLGEFKDGIEDESILNHFQYKSREDFWEKTGTSPAHLPSMHAPESTSSPRVCVACGVAAGELHILGCPVEQCPWCEAQLSHCNCRFDKLGVSVIEDEEQLDRFELVLERKGRIPFVVGQNPSYPTAGDDPGPGELKKK
;
A
#
# COMPACT_ATOMS: atom_id res chain seq x y z
N MET A 1 -14.54 -11.44 3.92
CA MET A 1 -13.77 -12.67 3.63
C MET A 1 -12.26 -12.50 3.86
N THR A 2 -11.80 -11.39 4.43
CA THR A 2 -10.37 -11.07 4.68
C THR A 2 -9.83 -11.71 5.96
N GLY A 3 -10.60 -11.70 7.07
CA GLY A 3 -10.13 -12.24 8.36
C GLY A 3 -9.78 -13.73 8.36
N LEU A 4 -10.53 -14.57 7.62
CA LEU A 4 -10.22 -16.01 7.49
C LEU A 4 -8.90 -16.27 6.75
N LYS A 5 -8.53 -15.44 5.77
CA LYS A 5 -7.25 -15.57 5.06
C LYS A 5 -6.08 -15.13 5.93
N GLU A 6 -6.26 -14.09 6.73
CA GLU A 6 -5.26 -13.62 7.70
C GLU A 6 -5.02 -14.67 8.79
N GLU A 7 -6.08 -15.23 9.38
CA GLU A 7 -5.97 -16.30 10.38
C GLU A 7 -5.30 -17.57 9.82
N MET A 8 -5.61 -17.95 8.58
CA MET A 8 -4.94 -19.07 7.91
C MET A 8 -3.45 -18.78 7.67
N ALA A 9 -3.10 -17.56 7.24
CA ALA A 9 -1.71 -17.19 7.03
C ALA A 9 -0.89 -17.28 8.33
N HIS A 10 -1.47 -16.92 9.47
CA HIS A 10 -0.80 -17.02 10.77
C HIS A 10 -0.49 -18.46 11.22
N LEU A 11 -1.29 -19.43 10.78
CA LEU A 11 -1.08 -20.86 11.06
C LEU A 11 -0.16 -21.52 10.04
N GLU A 12 -0.24 -21.09 8.77
CA GLU A 12 0.51 -21.66 7.67
C GLU A 12 1.98 -21.21 7.67
N LEU A 13 2.25 -19.94 7.96
CA LEU A 13 3.61 -19.38 7.85
C LEU A 13 4.65 -20.07 8.75
N PRO A 14 4.37 -20.36 10.03
CA PRO A 14 5.31 -21.09 10.88
C PRO A 14 5.65 -22.48 10.34
N LEU A 15 4.67 -23.15 9.70
CA LEU A 15 4.89 -24.45 9.05
C LEU A 15 5.76 -24.27 7.80
N LEU A 16 5.47 -23.28 6.96
CA LEU A 16 6.28 -23.00 5.77
C LEU A 16 7.74 -22.66 6.13
N ILE A 17 7.95 -21.89 7.20
CA ILE A 17 9.29 -21.62 7.73
C ILE A 17 9.97 -22.93 8.15
N GLU A 18 9.27 -23.79 8.90
CA GLU A 18 9.83 -25.06 9.38
C GLU A 18 10.33 -25.98 8.24
N TYR A 19 9.70 -25.93 7.07
CA TYR A 19 10.12 -26.72 5.89
C TYR A 19 11.01 -25.94 4.90
N GLY A 20 11.11 -24.62 5.03
CA GLY A 20 11.80 -23.75 4.07
C GLY A 20 13.16 -23.23 4.53
N VAL A 21 13.58 -23.52 5.76
CA VAL A 21 14.87 -23.09 6.31
C VAL A 21 15.62 -24.24 6.95
N LEU A 22 16.93 -24.09 7.10
CA LEU A 22 17.77 -25.05 7.82
C LEU A 22 17.34 -25.13 9.30
N PRO A 23 17.40 -26.31 9.94
CA PRO A 23 16.98 -26.48 11.33
C PRO A 23 17.65 -25.52 12.33
N GLU A 24 18.89 -25.11 12.04
CA GLU A 24 19.71 -24.20 12.83
C GLU A 24 19.23 -22.74 12.77
N GLU A 25 18.56 -22.37 11.67
CA GLU A 25 18.09 -21.01 11.39
C GLU A 25 16.61 -20.82 11.78
N LYS A 26 15.91 -21.91 12.11
CA LYS A 26 14.47 -21.94 12.39
C LYS A 26 14.03 -20.91 13.44
N ASP A 27 14.71 -20.86 14.59
CA ASP A 27 14.33 -19.96 15.68
C ASP A 27 14.50 -18.49 15.29
N GLN A 28 15.53 -18.18 14.49
CA GLN A 28 15.77 -16.83 13.98
C GLN A 28 14.73 -16.45 12.92
N ALA A 29 14.37 -17.38 12.03
CA ALA A 29 13.36 -17.18 11.00
C ALA A 29 11.98 -16.92 11.62
N LEU A 30 11.63 -17.67 12.67
CA LEU A 30 10.41 -17.45 13.45
C LEU A 30 10.42 -16.09 14.17
N ALA A 31 11.57 -15.65 14.70
CA ALA A 31 11.68 -14.32 15.30
C ALA A 31 11.43 -13.18 14.28
N VAL A 32 11.89 -13.34 13.03
CA VAL A 32 11.58 -12.40 11.94
C VAL A 32 10.09 -12.39 11.63
N TYR A 33 9.45 -13.55 11.57
CA TYR A 33 8.00 -13.61 11.43
C TYR A 33 7.28 -12.91 12.60
N GLU A 34 7.65 -13.18 13.84
CA GLU A 34 7.06 -12.55 15.03
C GLU A 34 7.23 -11.02 15.03
N LYS A 35 8.38 -10.51 14.55
CA LYS A 35 8.59 -9.07 14.33
C LYS A 35 7.54 -8.48 13.38
N TYR A 36 7.15 -9.24 12.36
CA TYR A 36 6.30 -8.77 11.26
C TYR A 36 4.85 -9.23 11.31
N ARG A 37 4.47 -10.08 12.27
CA ARG A 37 3.13 -10.70 12.37
C ARG A 37 1.97 -9.71 12.35
N HIS A 38 2.18 -8.47 12.78
CA HIS A 38 1.14 -7.44 12.83
C HIS A 38 1.05 -6.60 11.54
N SER A 39 1.91 -6.84 10.56
CA SER A 39 1.89 -6.19 9.25
C SER A 39 1.34 -7.15 8.20
N PRO A 40 0.09 -6.96 7.72
CA PRO A 40 -0.49 -7.83 6.69
C PRO A 40 0.36 -7.91 5.42
N ALA A 41 0.96 -6.80 5.00
CA ALA A 41 1.87 -6.74 3.86
C ALA A 41 3.10 -7.62 4.07
N ALA A 42 3.71 -7.56 5.27
CA ALA A 42 4.88 -8.38 5.61
C ALA A 42 4.56 -9.86 5.64
N VAL A 43 3.44 -10.22 6.27
CA VAL A 43 2.98 -11.61 6.36
C VAL A 43 2.70 -12.16 4.96
N SER A 44 2.06 -11.38 4.09
CA SER A 44 1.80 -11.76 2.69
C SER A 44 3.09 -11.99 1.91
N LEU A 45 4.08 -11.11 2.06
CA LEU A 45 5.40 -11.23 1.43
C LEU A 45 6.14 -12.48 1.91
N LEU A 46 6.26 -12.67 3.22
CA LEU A 46 6.92 -13.85 3.79
C LEU A 46 6.22 -15.14 3.36
N ARG A 47 4.88 -15.11 3.25
CA ARG A 47 4.10 -16.28 2.82
C ARG A 47 4.43 -16.62 1.38
N SER A 48 4.42 -15.63 0.50
CA SER A 48 4.80 -15.82 -0.92
C SER A 48 6.21 -16.35 -1.04
N TYR A 49 7.15 -15.82 -0.26
CA TYR A 49 8.54 -16.25 -0.24
C TYR A 49 8.69 -17.72 0.18
N TYR A 50 8.21 -18.10 1.36
CA TYR A 50 8.36 -19.49 1.85
C TYR A 50 7.47 -20.50 1.14
N SER A 51 6.38 -20.07 0.49
CA SER A 51 5.54 -20.96 -0.33
C SER A 51 6.21 -21.32 -1.66
N ASN A 52 6.93 -20.37 -2.26
CA ASN A 52 7.52 -20.55 -3.58
C ASN A 52 8.99 -20.92 -3.54
N LEU A 53 9.71 -20.49 -2.49
CA LEU A 53 11.17 -20.57 -2.31
C LEU A 53 11.91 -20.34 -3.62
N PRO A 54 12.30 -19.09 -3.95
CA PRO A 54 13.00 -18.80 -5.19
C PRO A 54 14.15 -19.79 -5.43
N GLU A 55 14.11 -20.46 -6.58
CA GLU A 55 15.05 -21.52 -6.96
C GLU A 55 15.15 -22.73 -6.00
N ALA A 56 14.10 -22.99 -5.21
CA ALA A 56 14.02 -24.06 -4.20
C ALA A 56 15.17 -24.01 -3.17
N ARG A 57 15.67 -22.81 -2.86
CA ARG A 57 16.73 -22.59 -1.88
C ARG A 57 16.14 -22.57 -0.47
N GLU A 58 16.70 -23.39 0.43
CA GLU A 58 16.38 -23.37 1.86
C GLU A 58 17.09 -22.17 2.51
N GLU A 59 16.43 -21.01 2.57
CA GLU A 59 17.03 -19.76 3.01
C GLU A 59 16.11 -18.99 3.95
N MET A 60 16.64 -18.60 5.10
CA MET A 60 15.94 -17.75 6.06
C MET A 60 15.83 -16.30 5.56
N ALA A 61 14.61 -15.75 5.61
CA ALA A 61 14.39 -14.31 5.51
C ALA A 61 14.91 -13.58 6.76
N VAL A 62 15.74 -12.57 6.56
CA VAL A 62 16.41 -11.76 7.60
C VAL A 62 15.64 -10.47 7.88
N ASP A 63 15.26 -9.74 6.82
CA ASP A 63 14.55 -8.46 6.95
C ASP A 63 13.74 -8.13 5.69
N LEU A 64 12.76 -7.26 5.84
CA LEU A 64 11.98 -6.70 4.73
C LEU A 64 12.24 -5.20 4.66
N LYS A 65 12.58 -4.68 3.49
CA LYS A 65 12.94 -3.26 3.30
C LYS A 65 12.14 -2.61 2.19
N ILE A 66 11.59 -1.42 2.45
CA ILE A 66 10.84 -0.68 1.44
C ILE A 66 11.83 0.13 0.59
N ILE A 67 11.76 -0.03 -0.72
CA ILE A 67 12.46 0.83 -1.68
C ILE A 67 11.62 2.08 -1.98
N ALA A 68 10.37 1.85 -2.40
CA ALA A 68 9.45 2.89 -2.82
C ALA A 68 8.00 2.43 -2.64
N SER A 69 7.12 3.39 -2.37
CA SER A 69 5.68 3.17 -2.26
C SER A 69 4.99 4.20 -3.14
N GLN A 70 4.16 3.76 -4.09
CA GLN A 70 3.46 4.66 -5.01
C GLN A 70 2.11 4.09 -5.43
N GLN A 71 1.03 4.86 -5.20
CA GLN A 71 -0.34 4.51 -5.61
C GLN A 71 -0.82 3.13 -5.12
N GLY A 72 -0.48 2.74 -3.88
CA GLY A 72 -0.85 1.44 -3.32
C GLY A 72 0.03 0.25 -3.76
N PHE A 73 1.09 0.51 -4.53
CA PHE A 73 2.14 -0.45 -4.84
C PHE A 73 3.36 -0.19 -3.98
N ASP A 74 3.86 -1.24 -3.32
CA ASP A 74 5.09 -1.21 -2.54
C ASP A 74 6.14 -2.06 -3.22
N LEU A 75 7.27 -1.44 -3.55
CA LEU A 75 8.47 -2.12 -4.01
C LEU A 75 9.32 -2.47 -2.79
N VAL A 76 9.48 -3.76 -2.53
CA VAL A 76 10.09 -4.30 -1.31
C VAL A 76 11.26 -5.22 -1.64
N VAL A 77 12.34 -5.11 -0.88
CA VAL A 77 13.43 -6.09 -0.88
C VAL A 77 13.24 -7.01 0.32
N LEU A 78 13.17 -8.31 0.04
CA LEU A 78 13.32 -9.35 1.04
C LEU A 78 14.80 -9.72 1.11
N GLN A 79 15.43 -9.41 2.23
CA GLN A 79 16.79 -9.84 2.51
C GLN A 79 16.76 -11.25 3.08
N SER A 80 17.49 -12.18 2.48
CA SER A 80 17.74 -13.50 3.08
C SER A 80 19.19 -13.60 3.56
N THR A 81 19.57 -14.76 4.09
CA THR A 81 20.95 -15.01 4.55
C THR A 81 21.99 -14.93 3.43
N ARG A 82 21.59 -15.20 2.17
CA ARG A 82 22.52 -15.33 1.04
C ARG A 82 22.14 -14.48 -0.18
N HIS A 83 20.85 -14.24 -0.38
CA HIS A 83 20.33 -13.52 -1.54
C HIS A 83 19.32 -12.43 -1.15
N ASP A 84 19.32 -11.34 -1.89
CA ASP A 84 18.32 -10.28 -1.74
C ASP A 84 17.34 -10.37 -2.91
N TYR A 85 16.05 -10.46 -2.63
CA TYR A 85 15.00 -10.65 -3.63
C TYR A 85 14.09 -9.42 -3.72
N LEU A 86 13.74 -9.04 -4.95
CA LEU A 86 12.82 -7.93 -5.24
C LEU A 86 11.39 -8.45 -5.36
N TYR A 87 10.50 -7.81 -4.62
CA TYR A 87 9.07 -8.08 -4.64
C TYR A 87 8.28 -6.82 -4.91
N LEU A 88 7.21 -6.97 -5.69
CA LEU A 88 6.16 -5.99 -5.83
C LEU A 88 4.94 -6.44 -5.02
N HIS A 89 4.52 -5.62 -4.07
CA HIS A 89 3.33 -5.84 -3.26
C HIS A 89 2.25 -4.84 -3.67
N ALA A 90 1.02 -5.31 -3.90
CA ALA A 90 -0.13 -4.48 -4.25
C ALA A 90 -1.39 -5.10 -3.64
N ASP A 91 -2.05 -4.39 -2.72
CA ASP A 91 -3.26 -4.77 -1.96
C ASP A 91 -3.25 -6.19 -1.34
N ASN A 92 -3.35 -7.22 -2.19
CA ASN A 92 -3.48 -8.62 -1.83
C ASN A 92 -2.67 -9.56 -2.74
N GLN A 93 -1.80 -9.01 -3.58
CA GLN A 93 -0.94 -9.74 -4.50
C GLN A 93 0.53 -9.40 -4.19
N VAL A 94 1.35 -10.44 -4.26
CA VAL A 94 2.80 -10.35 -4.12
C VAL A 94 3.39 -11.00 -5.36
N LEU A 95 4.23 -10.26 -6.08
CA LEU A 95 4.93 -10.74 -7.27
C LEU A 95 6.43 -10.68 -7.03
N LEU A 96 7.12 -11.80 -7.28
CA LEU A 96 8.59 -11.85 -7.31
C LEU A 96 9.07 -11.25 -8.64
N LEU A 97 9.93 -10.23 -8.58
CA LEU A 97 10.53 -9.60 -9.75
C LEU A 97 11.89 -10.20 -10.12
N GLY A 98 12.62 -10.75 -9.14
CA GLY A 98 13.94 -11.35 -9.33
C GLY A 98 14.88 -11.10 -8.17
N GLU A 99 16.19 -11.26 -8.38
CA GLU A 99 17.21 -10.88 -7.39
C GLU A 99 17.54 -9.37 -7.47
N PHE A 100 17.75 -8.74 -6.33
CA PHE A 100 18.06 -7.31 -6.22
C PHE A 100 19.32 -6.92 -7.00
N LYS A 101 20.31 -7.82 -7.08
CA LYS A 101 21.56 -7.62 -7.81
C LYS A 101 21.36 -7.44 -9.31
N ASP A 102 20.31 -8.04 -9.86
CA ASP A 102 20.01 -8.03 -11.30
C ASP A 102 19.16 -6.80 -11.68
N GLY A 103 18.55 -6.17 -10.68
CA GLY A 103 17.70 -4.99 -10.80
C GLY A 103 16.28 -5.35 -11.29
N ILE A 104 15.57 -4.34 -11.78
CA ILE A 104 14.24 -4.51 -12.37
C ILE A 104 14.39 -4.46 -13.89
N GLU A 105 13.94 -5.51 -14.58
CA GLU A 105 13.95 -5.59 -16.04
C GLU A 105 12.71 -4.95 -16.68
N ASP A 106 11.57 -4.96 -15.99
CA ASP A 106 10.31 -4.43 -16.50
C ASP A 106 10.28 -2.89 -16.48
N GLU A 107 10.33 -2.29 -17.68
CA GLU A 107 10.27 -0.84 -17.87
C GLU A 107 8.97 -0.22 -17.33
N SER A 108 7.86 -0.96 -17.33
CA SER A 108 6.57 -0.48 -16.81
C SER A 108 6.63 -0.27 -15.30
N ILE A 109 7.28 -1.19 -14.59
CA ILE A 109 7.48 -1.10 -13.13
C ILE A 109 8.44 0.05 -12.81
N LEU A 110 9.56 0.16 -13.55
CA LEU A 110 10.50 1.27 -13.38
C LEU A 110 9.80 2.62 -13.56
N ASN A 111 9.05 2.79 -14.65
CA ASN A 111 8.32 4.02 -14.94
C ASN A 111 7.26 4.33 -13.89
N HIS A 112 6.55 3.32 -13.38
CA HIS A 112 5.56 3.49 -12.31
C HIS A 112 6.19 4.14 -11.08
N PHE A 113 7.36 3.67 -10.66
CA PHE A 113 8.12 4.23 -9.52
C PHE A 113 9.05 5.39 -9.88
N GLN A 114 8.88 5.99 -11.08
CA GLN A 114 9.64 7.16 -11.54
C GLN A 114 11.16 6.91 -11.70
N TYR A 115 11.53 5.67 -11.99
CA TYR A 115 12.87 5.29 -12.42
C TYR A 115 12.96 5.31 -13.96
N LYS A 116 13.96 6.00 -14.50
CA LYS A 116 14.13 6.13 -15.96
C LYS A 116 14.76 4.90 -16.61
N SER A 117 15.57 4.19 -15.85
CA SER A 117 16.29 3.00 -16.29
C SER A 117 16.73 2.20 -15.06
N ARG A 118 17.19 0.97 -15.29
CA ARG A 118 17.82 0.15 -14.25
C ARG A 118 19.03 0.82 -13.61
N GLU A 119 19.76 1.63 -14.36
CA GLU A 119 20.91 2.39 -13.86
C GLU A 119 20.46 3.51 -12.92
N ASP A 120 19.39 4.25 -13.30
CA ASP A 120 18.76 5.28 -12.45
C ASP A 120 18.17 4.68 -11.16
N PHE A 121 17.66 3.44 -11.22
CA PHE A 121 17.27 2.68 -10.04
C PHE A 121 18.45 2.53 -9.08
N TRP A 122 19.58 1.93 -9.51
CA TRP A 122 20.74 1.75 -8.63
C TRP A 122 21.40 3.05 -8.17
N GLU A 123 21.35 4.10 -8.98
CA GLU A 123 21.86 5.42 -8.58
C GLU A 123 21.06 5.98 -7.39
N LYS A 124 19.74 5.77 -7.38
CA LYS A 124 18.84 6.26 -6.33
C LYS A 124 18.75 5.32 -5.12
N THR A 125 18.74 4.02 -5.34
CA THR A 125 18.53 3.00 -4.28
C THR A 125 19.80 2.33 -3.80
N GLY A 126 20.93 2.62 -4.43
CA GLY A 126 22.22 1.96 -4.19
C GLY A 126 22.25 0.50 -4.67
N THR A 127 23.46 -0.08 -4.67
CA THR A 127 23.71 -1.48 -5.06
C THR A 127 23.58 -2.47 -3.90
N SER A 128 23.27 -2.00 -2.69
CA SER A 128 23.06 -2.85 -1.51
C SER A 128 21.85 -2.38 -0.74
N PRO A 129 20.90 -3.25 -0.36
CA PRO A 129 19.71 -2.84 0.39
C PRO A 129 20.00 -2.45 1.85
N ALA A 130 21.26 -2.50 2.32
CA ALA A 130 21.63 -2.25 3.72
C ALA A 130 21.16 -0.89 4.28
N HIS A 131 21.14 0.15 3.45
CA HIS A 131 20.80 1.52 3.81
C HIS A 131 19.30 1.86 3.67
N LEU A 132 18.50 0.95 3.10
CA LEU A 132 17.07 1.13 2.96
C LEU A 132 16.35 0.93 4.31
N PRO A 133 15.25 1.67 4.55
CA PRO A 133 14.47 1.53 5.77
C PRO A 133 13.78 0.17 5.81
N SER A 134 13.87 -0.51 6.96
CA SER A 134 13.07 -1.71 7.21
C SER A 134 11.58 -1.36 7.18
N MET A 135 10.79 -2.26 6.64
CA MET A 135 9.34 -2.13 6.56
C MET A 135 8.78 -1.92 7.96
N HIS A 136 7.86 -0.96 8.11
CA HIS A 136 7.26 -0.68 9.40
C HIS A 136 6.45 -1.89 9.86
N ALA A 137 6.96 -2.60 10.89
CA ALA A 137 6.13 -3.41 11.74
C ALA A 137 5.26 -2.43 12.54
N PRO A 138 3.93 -2.38 12.33
CA PRO A 138 3.11 -1.44 13.07
C PRO A 138 3.18 -1.81 14.54
N GLU A 139 3.84 -0.96 15.33
CA GLU A 139 3.52 -0.87 16.75
C GLU A 139 2.04 -0.46 16.82
N SER A 140 1.19 -1.43 17.15
CA SER A 140 -0.17 -1.29 17.66
C SER A 140 -0.95 -0.04 17.19
N THR A 141 -1.88 -0.24 16.24
CA THR A 141 -3.03 0.66 16.01
C THR A 141 -2.67 2.14 15.82
N SER A 142 -2.03 2.50 14.69
CA SER A 142 -2.19 3.87 14.18
C SER A 142 -3.08 3.83 12.95
N SER A 143 -4.05 4.74 12.90
CA SER A 143 -4.98 4.92 11.78
C SER A 143 -4.23 4.89 10.45
N PRO A 144 -4.82 4.31 9.39
CA PRO A 144 -4.17 4.25 8.09
C PRO A 144 -3.76 5.67 7.67
N ARG A 145 -2.44 5.89 7.51
CA ARG A 145 -1.87 7.14 7.01
C ARG A 145 -2.10 7.33 5.50
N VAL A 146 -2.86 6.42 4.90
CA VAL A 146 -3.21 6.36 3.49
C VAL A 146 -4.74 6.44 3.32
N CYS A 147 -5.19 6.86 2.15
CA CYS A 147 -6.62 6.84 1.82
C CYS A 147 -7.11 5.39 1.75
N VAL A 148 -8.20 5.07 2.46
CA VAL A 148 -8.78 3.72 2.46
C VAL A 148 -9.44 3.33 1.13
N ALA A 149 -9.68 4.30 0.24
CA ALA A 149 -10.36 4.07 -1.04
C ALA A 149 -9.39 3.97 -2.23
N CYS A 150 -8.31 4.75 -2.25
CA CYS A 150 -7.38 4.80 -3.37
C CYS A 150 -5.89 4.59 -2.99
N GLY A 151 -5.58 4.38 -1.70
CA GLY A 151 -4.24 4.01 -1.24
C GLY A 151 -3.20 5.13 -1.20
N VAL A 152 -3.53 6.37 -1.59
CA VAL A 152 -2.56 7.49 -1.60
C VAL A 152 -2.16 7.92 -0.19
N ALA A 153 -0.91 8.32 -0.01
CA ALA A 153 -0.37 8.76 1.28
C ALA A 153 -0.81 10.19 1.63
N ALA A 154 -0.76 10.53 2.92
CA ALA A 154 -1.04 11.89 3.37
C ALA A 154 -0.12 12.91 2.69
N GLY A 155 -0.72 13.94 2.07
CA GLY A 155 -0.01 14.95 1.27
C GLY A 155 0.02 14.67 -0.24
N GLU A 156 -0.38 13.48 -0.69
CA GLU A 156 -0.52 13.16 -2.11
C GLU A 156 -1.91 13.49 -2.66
N LEU A 157 -2.04 13.68 -3.97
CA LEU A 157 -3.34 13.86 -4.62
C LEU A 157 -4.02 12.50 -4.81
N HIS A 158 -5.34 12.48 -4.64
CA HIS A 158 -6.15 11.29 -4.92
C HIS A 158 -6.07 10.87 -6.40
N ILE A 159 -6.35 9.60 -6.68
CA ILE A 159 -6.71 9.18 -8.04
C ILE A 159 -8.05 9.83 -8.40
N LEU A 160 -8.17 10.41 -9.60
CA LEU A 160 -9.38 11.10 -10.03
C LEU A 160 -10.59 10.16 -9.93
N GLY A 161 -11.65 10.61 -9.27
CA GLY A 161 -12.84 9.80 -9.04
C GLY A 161 -12.85 9.02 -7.72
N CYS A 162 -11.80 9.13 -6.90
CA CYS A 162 -11.80 8.59 -5.54
C CYS A 162 -13.01 9.14 -4.76
N PRO A 163 -13.82 8.29 -4.09
CA PRO A 163 -15.00 8.75 -3.37
C PRO A 163 -14.67 9.58 -2.11
N VAL A 164 -13.42 9.51 -1.63
CA VAL A 164 -12.91 10.27 -0.49
C VAL A 164 -12.36 11.64 -0.91
N GLU A 165 -12.10 11.85 -2.21
CA GLU A 165 -11.56 13.12 -2.70
C GLU A 165 -12.52 14.28 -2.41
N GLN A 166 -11.98 15.36 -1.87
CA GLN A 166 -12.74 16.57 -1.56
C GLN A 166 -12.72 17.55 -2.73
N CYS A 167 -13.87 18.16 -2.98
CA CYS A 167 -14.08 19.17 -4.00
C CYS A 167 -13.38 20.48 -3.62
N PRO A 168 -12.50 21.04 -4.47
CA PRO A 168 -11.80 22.30 -4.16
C PRO A 168 -12.68 23.55 -4.24
N TRP A 169 -13.96 23.41 -4.60
CA TRP A 169 -14.93 24.51 -4.64
C TRP A 169 -15.87 24.53 -3.44
N CYS A 170 -16.29 23.37 -2.93
CA CYS A 170 -17.28 23.29 -1.87
C CYS A 170 -16.88 22.38 -0.70
N GLU A 171 -15.69 21.78 -0.75
CA GLU A 171 -15.09 20.90 0.27
C GLU A 171 -15.87 19.60 0.58
N ALA A 172 -17.06 19.43 0.01
CA ALA A 172 -17.79 18.16 0.01
C ALA A 172 -17.08 17.11 -0.86
N GLN A 173 -17.48 15.84 -0.75
CA GLN A 173 -16.94 14.78 -1.60
C GLN A 173 -17.18 15.08 -3.09
N LEU A 174 -16.11 15.06 -3.89
CA LEU A 174 -16.13 15.39 -5.32
C LEU A 174 -17.10 14.47 -6.09
N SER A 175 -17.15 13.20 -5.70
CA SER A 175 -18.06 12.17 -6.21
C SER A 175 -19.55 12.42 -5.90
N HIS A 176 -19.88 13.31 -4.96
CA HIS A 176 -21.27 13.61 -4.58
C HIS A 176 -21.68 15.07 -4.83
N CYS A 177 -20.74 15.97 -5.12
CA CYS A 177 -21.07 17.38 -5.34
C CYS A 177 -21.52 17.66 -6.79
N ASN A 178 -22.36 18.70 -6.94
CA ASN A 178 -22.78 19.18 -8.27
C ASN A 178 -21.75 20.10 -8.93
N CYS A 179 -20.69 20.52 -8.23
CA CYS A 179 -19.69 21.43 -8.79
C CYS A 179 -19.04 20.89 -10.08
N ARG A 180 -18.92 19.56 -10.22
CA ARG A 180 -18.42 18.93 -11.45
C ARG A 180 -19.26 19.29 -12.69
N PHE A 181 -20.57 19.37 -12.51
CA PHE A 181 -21.54 19.71 -13.54
C PHE A 181 -21.55 21.21 -13.79
N ASP A 182 -21.60 22.01 -12.71
CA ASP A 182 -21.64 23.47 -12.78
C ASP A 182 -20.40 24.07 -13.47
N LYS A 183 -19.21 23.50 -13.23
CA LYS A 183 -17.95 24.00 -13.81
C LYS A 183 -17.79 23.62 -15.28
N LEU A 184 -18.41 22.53 -15.71
CA LEU A 184 -18.45 22.14 -17.12
C LEU A 184 -19.62 22.79 -17.87
N GLY A 185 -20.63 23.29 -17.15
CA GLY A 185 -21.86 23.82 -17.75
C GLY A 185 -22.75 22.73 -18.35
N VAL A 186 -22.65 21.49 -17.85
CA VAL A 186 -23.40 20.32 -18.33
C VAL A 186 -24.30 19.81 -17.21
N SER A 187 -25.39 19.13 -17.54
CA SER A 187 -26.26 18.48 -16.54
C SER A 187 -25.78 17.10 -16.12
N VAL A 188 -24.98 16.45 -16.96
CA VAL A 188 -24.39 15.13 -16.72
C VAL A 188 -23.10 15.01 -17.53
N ILE A 189 -22.19 14.15 -17.11
CA ILE A 189 -20.95 13.82 -17.82
C ILE A 189 -21.17 12.48 -18.50
N GLU A 190 -21.22 12.44 -19.83
CA GLU A 190 -21.56 11.24 -20.62
C GLU A 190 -20.37 10.67 -21.40
N ASP A 191 -19.38 11.50 -21.72
CA ASP A 191 -18.28 11.16 -22.61
C ASP A 191 -16.89 11.44 -21.97
N GLU A 192 -15.87 10.82 -22.55
CA GLU A 192 -14.48 10.96 -22.11
C GLU A 192 -13.95 12.39 -22.31
N GLU A 193 -14.37 13.09 -23.37
CA GLU A 193 -13.93 14.47 -23.64
C GLU A 193 -14.37 15.43 -22.53
N GLN A 194 -15.57 15.24 -21.98
CA GLN A 194 -16.07 15.98 -20.83
C GLN A 194 -15.29 15.65 -19.55
N LEU A 195 -14.88 14.40 -19.36
CA LEU A 195 -14.03 14.00 -18.23
C LEU A 195 -12.65 14.65 -18.32
N ASP A 196 -12.00 14.61 -19.48
CA ASP A 196 -10.69 15.24 -19.72
C ASP A 196 -10.74 16.75 -19.47
N ARG A 197 -11.81 17.40 -19.97
CA ARG A 197 -12.06 18.82 -19.71
C ARG A 197 -12.26 19.11 -18.23
N PHE A 198 -12.93 18.21 -17.51
CA PHE A 198 -13.16 18.37 -16.09
C PHE A 198 -11.87 18.26 -15.28
N GLU A 199 -11.03 17.28 -15.61
CA GLU A 199 -9.71 17.12 -15.02
C GLU A 199 -8.87 18.39 -15.18
N LEU A 200 -8.83 18.97 -16.38
CA LEU A 200 -8.12 20.22 -16.65
C LEU A 200 -8.66 21.42 -15.83
N VAL A 201 -9.96 21.45 -15.53
CA VAL A 201 -10.56 22.49 -14.68
C VAL A 201 -10.23 22.27 -13.20
N LEU A 202 -10.21 21.03 -12.75
CA LEU A 202 -9.80 20.62 -11.40
C LEU A 202 -8.32 20.95 -11.14
N GLU A 203 -7.43 20.58 -12.04
CA GLU A 203 -6.00 20.85 -11.93
C GLU A 203 -5.71 22.35 -11.85
N ARG A 204 -6.35 23.16 -12.70
CA ARG A 204 -6.20 24.62 -12.69
C ARG A 204 -6.70 25.26 -11.39
N LYS A 205 -7.72 24.69 -10.76
CA LYS A 205 -8.22 25.16 -9.46
C LYS A 205 -7.25 24.78 -8.32
N GLY A 206 -6.56 23.65 -8.48
CA GLY A 206 -5.74 23.03 -7.44
C GLY A 206 -6.57 22.01 -6.66
N ARG A 207 -6.23 20.73 -6.82
CA ARG A 207 -6.85 19.63 -6.08
C ARG A 207 -6.37 19.63 -4.63
N ILE A 208 -7.20 19.13 -3.72
CA ILE A 208 -6.89 19.06 -2.29
C ILE A 208 -6.09 17.77 -2.02
N PRO A 209 -4.87 17.85 -1.46
CA PRO A 209 -4.13 16.67 -1.05
C PRO A 209 -4.84 15.88 0.04
N PHE A 210 -4.59 14.58 0.07
CA PHE A 210 -5.17 13.70 1.08
C PHE A 210 -4.66 14.06 2.48
N VAL A 211 -5.58 14.10 3.43
CA VAL A 211 -5.26 14.17 4.87
C VAL A 211 -5.99 13.04 5.59
N VAL A 212 -5.36 12.46 6.62
CA VAL A 212 -5.87 11.27 7.31
C VAL A 212 -7.31 11.45 7.83
N GLY A 213 -7.70 12.67 8.21
CA GLY A 213 -9.06 12.99 8.66
C GLY A 213 -10.15 12.91 7.57
N GLN A 214 -9.79 12.78 6.30
CA GLN A 214 -10.75 12.56 5.20
C GLN A 214 -11.24 11.11 5.15
N ASN A 215 -10.51 10.16 5.74
CA ASN A 215 -10.97 8.78 5.77
C ASN A 215 -12.28 8.69 6.57
N PRO A 216 -13.27 7.92 6.08
CA PRO A 216 -14.49 7.67 6.85
C PRO A 216 -14.13 7.09 8.21
N SER A 217 -14.52 7.78 9.27
CA SER A 217 -14.50 7.22 10.62
C SER A 217 -15.77 6.41 10.81
N TYR A 218 -15.62 5.17 11.28
CA TYR A 218 -16.77 4.43 11.79
C TYR A 218 -17.16 5.08 13.12
N PRO A 219 -18.43 5.47 13.35
CA PRO A 219 -18.84 5.93 14.67
C PRO A 219 -18.59 4.79 15.67
N THR A 220 -17.65 5.00 16.58
CA THR A 220 -17.46 4.13 17.74
C THR A 220 -18.74 4.19 18.55
N ALA A 221 -19.46 3.06 18.65
CA ALA A 221 -20.64 2.95 19.49
C ALA A 221 -20.24 3.29 20.93
N GLY A 222 -20.57 4.48 21.41
CA GLY A 222 -20.17 4.90 22.76
C GLY A 222 -20.63 6.28 23.20
N ASP A 223 -20.46 7.33 22.38
CA ASP A 223 -20.62 8.71 22.87
C ASP A 223 -21.38 9.62 21.89
N ASP A 224 -22.55 9.20 21.43
CA ASP A 224 -23.53 10.14 20.88
C ASP A 224 -24.82 10.05 21.72
N PRO A 225 -25.28 11.13 22.38
CA PRO A 225 -26.55 11.11 23.06
C PRO A 225 -27.63 10.92 22.00
N GLY A 226 -28.32 9.77 22.08
CA GLY A 226 -29.36 9.41 21.12
C GLY A 226 -30.41 10.52 20.93
N PRO A 227 -31.08 10.57 19.76
CA PRO A 227 -32.02 11.62 19.44
C PRO A 227 -33.27 11.45 20.32
N GLY A 228 -33.30 12.16 21.45
CA GLY A 228 -34.30 11.87 22.47
C GLY A 228 -34.47 12.87 23.60
N GLU A 229 -34.14 14.15 23.46
CA GLU A 229 -34.71 15.21 24.31
C GLU A 229 -34.88 16.53 23.56
N LEU A 230 -35.88 16.60 22.69
CA LEU A 230 -36.55 17.87 22.41
C LEU A 230 -37.25 18.31 23.70
N LYS A 231 -36.56 19.11 24.52
CA LYS A 231 -37.17 19.84 25.63
C LYS A 231 -38.27 20.73 25.06
N LYS A 232 -39.52 20.28 25.25
CA LYS A 232 -40.71 21.10 25.05
C LYS A 232 -40.66 22.28 26.02
N LYS A 233 -40.88 23.48 25.48
CA LYS A 233 -41.33 24.66 26.25
C LYS A 233 -42.70 24.41 26.84
#